data_AF-A0A7R9JGI7-F1
#
_entry.id   AF-A0A7R9JGI7-F1
#
_cell.length_a   1.000
_cell.length_b   1.000
_cell.length_c   1.000
_cell.angle_alpha   90.00
_cell.angle_beta   90.00
_cell.angle_gamma   90.00
#
_symmetry.space_group_name_H-M   'P 1'
#
loop_
_entity.id
_entity.type
_entity.pdbx_description
1 polymer ?
#
loop_
_entity_poly.entity_id
_entity_poly.type
_entity_poly.pdbx_seq_one_letter_code
_entity_poly.pdbx_strand_id
1 'polypeptide(L)'
;MDLTQPRFELGSEFDRQLSERGSVGTSAQCLSLFTSCLVMLAVLGENTESPQSTLQQVSVVFRHGDRNILSVYPFDPYHDNMTIWPEGIGQLTNITRAPPASVEWLVNAPVVLSSTAEDEEIEVRISRGKLQMWELGRYLRQRYGSLVPDLYSPEDTFMTSSDVDRCLMSAQLVLAGLYPARGTQVWNPSLDWQPIPVHSTNPGQDNLIRMDAPCPAYSKEYELAINSSVIQNFTQEHADVFRILNEQGWPATRIDQIHGVYDSFKIEESRGLVLPDWATSIYPDKLRGVLETYEAMRVHTPLMKKLISGQY
;
A
#
# COMPACT_ATOMS: atom_id res chain seq x y z
N MET A 1 -22.61 3.50 20.25
CA MET A 1 -23.99 3.41 19.74
C MET A 1 -24.11 4.38 18.59
N ASP A 2 -24.64 3.87 17.48
CA ASP A 2 -25.00 4.54 16.23
C ASP A 2 -23.85 5.03 15.32
N LEU A 3 -23.53 4.17 14.35
CA LEU A 3 -22.76 4.47 13.14
C LEU A 3 -23.72 4.28 11.96
N THR A 4 -24.37 5.35 11.51
CA THR A 4 -25.13 5.33 10.26
C THR A 4 -24.97 6.65 9.51
N GLN A 5 -24.22 6.62 8.41
CA GLN A 5 -24.34 7.52 7.26
C GLN A 5 -23.86 6.80 5.98
N PRO A 6 -24.38 7.19 4.79
CA PRO A 6 -25.08 6.24 3.93
C PRO A 6 -24.23 5.67 2.78
N ARG A 7 -24.47 4.38 2.52
CA ARG A 7 -23.96 3.62 1.38
C ARG A 7 -24.84 3.91 0.15
N PHE A 8 -24.23 4.35 -0.95
CA PHE A 8 -24.88 4.46 -2.26
C PHE A 8 -25.20 3.04 -2.77
N GLU A 9 -26.48 2.73 -3.00
CA GLU A 9 -26.95 1.47 -3.59
C GLU A 9 -27.52 1.72 -5.00
N LEU A 10 -26.94 1.07 -6.00
CA LEU A 10 -27.47 0.94 -7.36
C LEU A 10 -27.50 -0.56 -7.67
N GLY A 11 -28.67 -1.18 -7.52
CA GLY A 11 -28.77 -2.63 -7.71
C GLY A 11 -30.17 -3.25 -7.63
N SER A 12 -31.24 -2.50 -7.92
CA SER A 12 -32.62 -3.04 -7.78
C SER A 12 -33.45 -3.12 -9.07
N GLU A 13 -32.86 -2.86 -10.24
CA GLU A 13 -33.61 -2.89 -11.51
C GLU A 13 -33.37 -4.18 -12.35
N PHE A 14 -32.44 -5.05 -11.93
CA PHE A 14 -32.10 -6.28 -12.66
C PHE A 14 -32.89 -7.51 -12.19
N ASP A 15 -33.31 -7.55 -10.93
CA ASP A 15 -34.03 -8.70 -10.34
C ASP A 15 -35.53 -8.73 -10.65
N ARG A 16 -36.08 -7.67 -11.23
CA ARG A 16 -37.53 -7.54 -11.48
C ARG A 16 -38.00 -8.22 -12.78
N GLN A 17 -37.09 -8.61 -13.69
CA GLN A 17 -37.46 -9.19 -14.99
C GLN A 17 -37.45 -10.73 -15.05
N LEU A 18 -37.07 -11.42 -13.97
CA LEU A 18 -37.04 -12.89 -13.92
C LEU A 18 -38.28 -13.52 -13.26
N SER A 19 -39.23 -12.72 -12.77
CA SER A 19 -40.44 -13.21 -12.08
C SER A 19 -41.66 -13.42 -13.01
N GLU A 20 -41.58 -13.10 -14.31
CA GLU A 20 -42.73 -13.13 -15.22
C GLU A 20 -42.56 -14.15 -16.34
N ARG A 21 -42.45 -15.46 -16.02
CA ARG A 21 -42.75 -16.53 -16.99
C ARG A 21 -43.35 -17.79 -16.33
N GLY A 22 -44.64 -18.00 -16.57
CA GLY A 22 -45.16 -19.31 -17.01
C GLY A 22 -45.76 -20.24 -15.94
N SER A 23 -47.04 -20.05 -15.64
CA SER A 23 -47.93 -21.13 -15.20
C SER A 23 -48.41 -21.91 -16.43
N VAL A 24 -48.07 -23.19 -16.56
CA VAL A 24 -48.61 -24.09 -17.60
C VAL A 24 -49.14 -25.37 -16.96
N GLY A 25 -50.41 -25.66 -17.21
CA GLY A 25 -51.14 -26.82 -16.72
C GLY A 25 -50.66 -28.14 -17.34
N THR A 26 -50.67 -29.18 -16.52
CA THR A 26 -50.21 -30.54 -16.84
C THR A 26 -51.27 -31.32 -17.63
N SER A 27 -50.93 -31.82 -18.83
CA SER A 27 -51.64 -32.92 -19.49
C SER A 27 -50.69 -34.09 -19.75
N ALA A 28 -51.07 -35.29 -19.29
CA ALA A 28 -50.20 -36.44 -19.06
C ALA A 28 -49.91 -37.31 -20.30
N GLN A 29 -49.88 -36.74 -21.51
CA GLN A 29 -49.62 -37.50 -22.75
C GLN A 29 -48.40 -37.02 -23.55
N CYS A 30 -47.58 -36.12 -22.99
CA CYS A 30 -46.35 -35.64 -23.62
C CYS A 30 -45.04 -36.22 -23.02
N LEU A 31 -45.10 -37.07 -21.99
CA LEU A 31 -43.89 -37.47 -21.24
C LEU A 31 -42.96 -38.48 -21.96
N SER A 32 -43.43 -39.22 -22.96
CA SER A 32 -42.60 -40.25 -23.63
C SER A 32 -41.75 -39.72 -24.79
N LEU A 33 -42.13 -38.60 -25.41
CA LEU A 33 -41.34 -37.97 -26.47
C LEU A 33 -40.32 -36.97 -25.91
N PHE A 34 -40.65 -36.33 -24.78
CA PHE A 34 -39.74 -35.41 -24.09
C PHE A 34 -38.53 -36.11 -23.45
N THR A 35 -38.68 -37.35 -22.99
CA THR A 35 -37.58 -38.10 -22.36
C THR A 35 -36.48 -38.50 -23.35
N SER A 36 -36.82 -38.88 -24.60
CA SER A 36 -35.79 -39.19 -25.61
C SER A 36 -35.05 -37.94 -26.12
N CYS A 37 -35.76 -36.80 -26.24
CA CYS A 37 -35.14 -35.52 -26.59
C CYS A 37 -34.26 -34.98 -25.45
N LEU A 38 -34.66 -35.13 -24.19
CA LEU A 38 -33.86 -34.72 -23.03
C LEU A 38 -32.56 -35.53 -22.90
N VAL A 39 -32.58 -36.83 -23.22
CA VAL A 39 -31.37 -37.66 -23.22
C VAL A 39 -30.42 -37.29 -24.37
N MET A 40 -30.93 -36.95 -25.57
CA MET A 40 -30.07 -36.45 -26.66
C MET A 40 -29.53 -35.03 -26.39
N LEU A 41 -30.30 -34.15 -25.75
CA LEU A 41 -29.82 -32.83 -25.31
C LEU A 41 -28.78 -32.94 -24.18
N ALA A 42 -28.87 -33.95 -23.32
CA ALA A 42 -27.86 -34.22 -22.30
C ALA A 42 -26.55 -34.79 -22.89
N VAL A 43 -26.60 -35.49 -24.03
CA VAL A 43 -25.41 -36.01 -24.74
C VAL A 43 -24.77 -34.97 -25.66
N LEU A 44 -25.54 -33.97 -26.12
CA LEU A 44 -25.05 -32.81 -26.88
C LEU A 44 -24.82 -31.57 -25.99
N GLY A 45 -24.88 -31.75 -24.66
CA GLY A 45 -24.28 -30.79 -23.75
C GLY A 45 -22.79 -30.80 -23.99
N GLU A 46 -22.34 -30.03 -24.98
CA GLU A 46 -20.95 -29.60 -25.05
C GLU A 46 -20.61 -29.11 -23.64
N ASN A 47 -19.69 -29.82 -22.99
CA ASN A 47 -18.89 -29.27 -21.91
C ASN A 47 -18.17 -28.07 -22.53
N THR A 48 -18.88 -26.95 -22.62
CA THR A 48 -18.27 -25.66 -22.83
C THR A 48 -17.55 -25.38 -21.53
N GLU A 49 -16.34 -25.92 -21.40
CA GLU A 49 -15.37 -25.35 -20.48
C GLU A 49 -15.40 -23.85 -20.77
N SER A 50 -15.91 -23.08 -19.81
CA SER A 50 -15.78 -21.62 -19.87
C SER A 50 -14.33 -21.34 -20.20
N PRO A 51 -14.02 -20.47 -21.19
CA PRO A 51 -12.64 -20.23 -21.60
C PRO A 51 -11.80 -20.02 -20.33
N GLN A 52 -10.85 -20.91 -20.06
CA GLN A 52 -10.04 -20.79 -18.86
C GLN A 52 -9.31 -19.46 -18.95
N SER A 53 -9.69 -18.50 -18.10
CA SER A 53 -9.00 -17.23 -18.02
C SER A 53 -7.59 -17.49 -17.50
N THR A 54 -6.58 -17.17 -18.31
CA THR A 54 -5.18 -17.29 -17.92
C THR A 54 -4.63 -15.92 -17.52
N LEU A 55 -3.78 -15.90 -16.51
CA LEU A 55 -3.09 -14.69 -16.09
C LEU A 55 -2.04 -14.33 -17.15
N GLN A 56 -2.12 -13.11 -17.70
CA GLN A 56 -1.23 -12.64 -18.78
C GLN A 56 -0.25 -11.55 -18.31
N GLN A 57 -0.63 -10.75 -17.33
CA GLN A 57 0.17 -9.63 -16.84
C GLN A 57 -0.17 -9.33 -15.38
N VAL A 58 0.81 -8.87 -14.61
CA VAL A 58 0.64 -8.35 -13.26
C VAL A 58 1.38 -7.03 -13.14
N SER A 59 0.67 -5.99 -12.69
CA SER A 59 1.26 -4.71 -12.30
C SER A 59 1.13 -4.57 -10.79
N VAL A 60 2.27 -4.41 -10.10
CA VAL A 60 2.30 -4.24 -8.64
C VAL A 60 2.78 -2.83 -8.32
N VAL A 61 1.94 -2.06 -7.64
CA VAL A 61 2.32 -0.78 -7.04
C VAL A 61 2.37 -0.98 -5.54
N PHE A 62 3.53 -0.72 -4.94
CA PHE A 62 3.75 -0.90 -3.50
C PHE A 62 4.41 0.33 -2.88
N ARG A 63 4.10 0.57 -1.61
CA ARG A 63 4.81 1.57 -0.81
C ARG A 63 6.15 0.99 -0.35
N HIS A 64 7.13 1.86 -0.15
CA HIS A 64 8.38 1.51 0.54
C HIS A 64 8.11 0.84 1.90
N GLY A 65 9.09 0.09 2.42
CA GLY A 65 9.01 -0.53 3.75
C GLY A 65 9.07 0.49 4.89
N ASP A 66 8.98 -0.02 6.12
CA ASP A 66 9.11 0.77 7.35
C ASP A 66 10.37 1.67 7.37
N ARG A 67 10.22 2.91 7.86
CA ARG A 67 11.25 3.95 7.79
C ARG A 67 11.33 4.79 9.06
N ASN A 68 12.40 5.57 9.18
CA ASN A 68 12.54 6.65 10.16
C ASN A 68 11.58 7.82 9.83
N ILE A 69 11.34 8.69 10.81
CA ILE A 69 10.54 9.92 10.68
C ILE A 69 11.06 10.80 9.54
N LEU A 70 10.19 11.62 8.94
CA LEU A 70 10.57 12.57 7.87
C LEU A 70 10.68 14.02 8.34
N SER A 71 10.01 14.34 9.43
CA SER A 71 9.84 15.71 9.88
C SER A 71 10.22 15.77 11.36
N VAL A 72 10.91 16.83 11.72
CA VAL A 72 11.32 17.13 13.08
C VAL A 72 10.84 18.52 13.44
N TYR A 73 10.58 18.76 14.71
CA TYR A 73 10.16 20.07 15.21
C TYR A 73 10.98 20.48 16.43
N PRO A 74 11.12 21.78 16.74
CA PRO A 74 12.03 22.27 17.77
C PRO A 74 11.84 21.65 19.16
N PHE A 75 10.62 21.23 19.51
CA PHE A 75 10.30 20.63 20.82
C PHE A 75 10.10 19.11 20.75
N ASP A 76 10.46 18.49 19.62
CA ASP A 76 10.46 17.04 19.49
C ASP A 76 11.51 16.44 20.44
N PRO A 77 11.15 15.55 21.37
CA PRO A 77 12.14 14.91 22.24
C PRO A 77 13.15 14.03 21.47
N TYR A 78 12.91 13.73 20.19
CA TYR A 78 13.67 12.79 19.38
C TYR A 78 14.33 13.38 18.14
N HIS A 79 14.21 14.69 17.85
CA HIS A 79 14.61 15.29 16.57
C HIS A 79 16.03 14.98 16.08
N ASP A 80 17.03 15.01 16.97
CA ASP A 80 18.45 14.89 16.60
C ASP A 80 19.12 13.64 17.20
N ASN A 81 18.34 12.62 17.57
CA ASN A 81 18.89 11.45 18.24
C ASN A 81 19.28 10.36 17.24
N MET A 82 20.56 10.36 16.82
CA MET A 82 21.14 9.28 16.00
C MET A 82 21.08 7.90 16.66
N THR A 83 20.89 7.82 17.98
CA THR A 83 20.66 6.53 18.67
C THR A 83 19.26 5.99 18.37
N ILE A 84 18.28 6.87 18.14
CA ILE A 84 16.89 6.52 17.84
C ILE A 84 16.69 6.35 16.32
N TRP A 85 17.38 7.17 15.53
CA TRP A 85 17.33 7.18 14.06
C TRP A 85 18.72 6.87 13.46
N PRO A 86 19.29 5.67 13.67
CA PRO A 86 20.66 5.36 13.28
C PRO A 86 20.92 5.39 11.77
N GLU A 87 19.90 5.14 10.95
CA GLU A 87 19.98 5.28 9.50
C GLU A 87 19.79 6.72 9.02
N GLY A 88 19.36 7.62 9.91
CA GLY A 88 18.99 8.99 9.57
C GLY A 88 17.53 9.16 9.18
N ILE A 89 17.11 10.42 9.06
CA ILE A 89 15.74 10.84 8.78
C ILE A 89 15.28 10.31 7.42
N GLY A 90 14.08 9.75 7.37
CA GLY A 90 13.44 9.28 6.14
C GLY A 90 14.03 8.02 5.53
N GLN A 91 15.04 7.42 6.14
CA GLN A 91 15.71 6.22 5.65
C GLN A 91 14.97 4.94 6.07
N LEU A 92 15.09 3.90 5.23
CA LEU A 92 14.51 2.58 5.48
C LEU A 92 15.15 1.99 6.74
N THR A 93 14.35 1.48 7.69
CA THR A 93 14.86 1.08 9.01
C THR A 93 15.85 -0.08 8.94
N ASN A 94 16.81 -0.18 9.88
CA ASN A 94 17.51 -1.45 10.19
C ASN A 94 17.13 -2.07 11.53
N ILE A 95 16.04 -1.60 12.13
CA ILE A 95 15.78 -1.79 13.56
C ILE A 95 15.62 -3.25 13.95
N THR A 96 16.28 -3.59 15.05
CA THR A 96 16.62 -4.91 15.56
C THR A 96 15.69 -5.40 16.66
N ARG A 97 14.50 -4.81 16.82
CA ARG A 97 13.60 -5.16 17.93
C ARG A 97 12.41 -5.98 17.42
N ALA A 98 12.32 -7.22 17.87
CA ALA A 98 11.15 -8.07 17.65
C ALA A 98 9.86 -7.32 18.08
N PRO A 99 8.74 -7.45 17.35
CA PRO A 99 7.49 -6.83 17.75
C PRO A 99 7.05 -7.37 19.12
N PRO A 100 6.36 -6.57 19.96
CA PRO A 100 5.69 -7.11 21.14
C PRO A 100 4.78 -8.25 20.70
N ALA A 101 4.71 -9.30 21.54
CA ALA A 101 4.07 -10.59 21.25
C ALA A 101 2.57 -10.54 20.84
N SER A 102 1.98 -9.35 20.73
CA SER A 102 0.58 -9.12 20.33
C SER A 102 0.36 -8.91 18.83
N VAL A 103 1.38 -9.08 17.97
CA VAL A 103 1.21 -9.02 16.50
C VAL A 103 1.46 -10.39 15.87
N GLU A 104 0.63 -11.36 16.26
CA GLU A 104 0.75 -12.78 15.89
C GLU A 104 0.14 -13.13 14.51
N TRP A 105 -0.32 -12.15 13.72
CA TRP A 105 -1.01 -12.43 12.44
C TRP A 105 -0.20 -12.14 11.17
N LEU A 106 1.04 -11.64 11.26
CA LEU A 106 1.89 -11.38 10.08
C LEU A 106 3.13 -12.29 9.95
N VAL A 107 3.37 -13.22 10.88
CA VAL A 107 4.62 -14.00 10.91
C VAL A 107 4.32 -15.50 11.04
N ASN A 108 3.83 -16.13 9.98
CA ASN A 108 3.72 -17.59 9.90
C ASN A 108 4.42 -18.14 8.64
N ALA A 109 5.69 -17.77 8.48
CA ALA A 109 6.63 -18.58 7.72
C ALA A 109 7.73 -19.03 8.72
N PRO A 110 7.91 -20.34 8.97
CA PRO A 110 8.97 -20.80 9.86
C PRO A 110 10.32 -20.58 9.18
N VAL A 111 11.09 -19.61 9.68
CA VAL A 111 12.51 -19.49 9.37
C VAL A 111 13.23 -20.47 10.29
N VAL A 112 13.58 -21.65 9.75
CA VAL A 112 14.48 -22.59 10.42
C VAL A 112 15.91 -22.17 10.11
N LEU A 113 16.59 -21.57 11.08
CA LEU A 113 18.06 -21.44 11.06
C LEU A 113 18.63 -22.43 12.07
N SER A 114 19.49 -23.32 11.60
CA SER A 114 20.11 -24.36 12.41
C SER A 114 21.36 -23.86 13.13
N SER A 115 21.34 -24.11 14.44
CA SER A 115 22.39 -24.74 15.26
C SER A 115 23.55 -23.92 15.87
N THR A 116 23.74 -24.33 17.14
CA THR A 116 24.89 -24.31 18.06
C THR A 116 25.22 -23.03 18.81
N ALA A 117 25.06 -23.15 20.13
CA ALA A 117 25.46 -22.21 21.16
C ALA A 117 26.99 -22.10 21.24
N GLU A 118 27.47 -20.89 21.52
CA GLU A 118 28.86 -20.43 21.77
C GLU A 118 29.46 -19.43 20.76
N ASP A 119 28.66 -18.84 19.87
CA ASP A 119 29.03 -17.57 19.25
C ASP A 119 28.29 -16.43 19.96
N GLU A 120 29.02 -15.38 20.33
CA GLU A 120 28.45 -14.08 20.73
C GLU A 120 27.23 -13.81 19.87
N GLU A 121 26.10 -13.57 20.54
CA GLU A 121 24.79 -13.31 19.98
C GLU A 121 24.92 -12.40 18.74
N ILE A 122 25.09 -13.02 17.56
CA ILE A 122 24.76 -12.41 16.28
C ILE A 122 23.24 -12.36 16.34
N GLU A 123 22.75 -11.42 17.15
CA GLU A 123 21.42 -10.87 17.09
C GLU A 123 21.30 -10.47 15.63
N VAL A 124 20.74 -11.37 14.82
CA VAL A 124 20.46 -11.11 13.43
C VAL A 124 19.53 -9.92 13.48
N ARG A 125 20.11 -8.77 13.19
CA ARG A 125 19.52 -7.44 13.21
C ARG A 125 18.47 -7.37 12.11
N ILE A 126 17.30 -7.95 12.34
CA ILE A 126 16.24 -8.01 11.34
C ILE A 126 15.64 -6.63 11.19
N SER A 127 16.15 -5.89 10.20
CA SER A 127 15.54 -4.68 9.69
C SER A 127 14.07 -4.88 9.32
N ARG A 128 13.15 -4.32 10.11
CA ARG A 128 11.69 -4.40 9.83
C ARG A 128 11.36 -3.94 8.40
N GLY A 129 11.83 -2.76 8.02
CA GLY A 129 11.54 -2.19 6.71
C GLY A 129 12.12 -3.00 5.57
N LYS A 130 13.35 -3.53 5.72
CA LYS A 130 13.95 -4.35 4.67
C LYS A 130 13.31 -5.73 4.57
N LEU A 131 13.02 -6.36 5.71
CA LEU A 131 12.37 -7.66 5.76
C LEU A 131 10.99 -7.61 5.10
N GLN A 132 10.18 -6.58 5.40
CA GLN A 132 8.86 -6.39 4.78
C GLN A 132 8.94 -6.42 3.24
N MET A 133 9.94 -5.74 2.66
CA MET A 133 10.08 -5.64 1.21
C MET A 133 10.64 -6.92 0.60
N TRP A 134 11.56 -7.59 1.28
CA TRP A 134 12.04 -8.90 0.84
C TRP A 134 10.93 -9.97 0.92
N GLU A 135 10.14 -9.98 1.98
CA GLU A 135 8.98 -10.86 2.15
C GLU A 135 7.90 -10.59 1.09
N LEU A 136 7.66 -9.32 0.75
CA LEU A 136 6.80 -8.98 -0.38
C LEU A 136 7.31 -9.61 -1.68
N GLY A 137 8.61 -9.51 -1.96
CA GLY A 137 9.24 -10.18 -3.11
C GLY A 137 9.00 -11.70 -3.12
N ARG A 138 9.19 -12.36 -1.97
CA ARG A 138 8.94 -13.80 -1.81
C ARG A 138 7.48 -14.17 -2.01
N TYR A 139 6.57 -13.36 -1.48
CA TYR A 139 5.13 -13.54 -1.68
C TYR A 139 4.77 -13.45 -3.16
N LEU A 140 5.31 -12.45 -3.88
CA LEU A 140 5.09 -12.30 -5.32
C LEU A 140 5.63 -13.51 -6.10
N ARG A 141 6.82 -14.02 -5.76
CA ARG A 141 7.37 -15.27 -6.34
C ARG A 141 6.45 -16.45 -6.11
N GLN A 142 5.97 -16.64 -4.88
CA GLN A 142 5.08 -17.76 -4.54
C GLN A 142 3.73 -17.64 -5.27
N ARG A 143 3.18 -16.44 -5.36
CA ARG A 143 1.86 -16.19 -5.95
C ARG A 143 1.87 -16.24 -7.47
N TYR A 144 2.94 -15.75 -8.10
CA TYR A 144 3.01 -15.52 -9.54
C TYR A 144 4.08 -16.35 -10.24
N GLY A 145 4.69 -17.34 -9.58
CA GLY A 145 5.74 -18.18 -10.18
C GLY A 145 5.33 -18.96 -11.44
N SER A 146 4.03 -19.10 -11.72
CA SER A 146 3.54 -19.66 -12.99
C SER A 146 3.60 -18.65 -14.16
N LEU A 147 3.60 -17.35 -13.87
CA LEU A 147 3.73 -16.26 -14.84
C LEU A 147 5.17 -15.74 -14.91
N VAL A 148 5.83 -15.63 -13.75
CA VAL A 148 7.15 -15.02 -13.58
C VAL A 148 8.21 -16.13 -13.60
N PRO A 149 9.09 -16.19 -14.62
CA PRO A 149 10.10 -17.24 -14.71
C PRO A 149 11.07 -17.25 -13.53
N ASP A 150 11.68 -18.40 -13.24
CA ASP A 150 12.65 -18.56 -12.15
C ASP A 150 13.91 -17.72 -12.36
N LEU A 151 14.36 -17.59 -13.61
CA LEU A 151 15.47 -16.74 -13.99
C LEU A 151 14.96 -15.34 -14.35
N TYR A 152 15.67 -14.31 -13.91
CA TYR A 152 15.37 -12.93 -14.29
C TYR A 152 15.60 -12.72 -15.80
N SER A 153 14.68 -12.02 -16.45
CA SER A 153 14.85 -11.50 -17.80
C SER A 153 14.31 -10.07 -17.86
N PRO A 154 15.00 -9.13 -18.51
CA PRO A 154 14.48 -7.78 -18.75
C PRO A 154 13.25 -7.76 -19.67
N GLU A 155 12.97 -8.86 -20.39
CA GLU A 155 11.77 -9.00 -21.23
C GLU A 155 10.51 -9.31 -20.41
N ASP A 156 10.67 -9.97 -19.25
CA ASP A 156 9.55 -10.46 -18.42
C ASP A 156 9.26 -9.57 -17.21
N THR A 157 10.25 -8.82 -16.72
CA THR A 157 10.10 -7.97 -15.54
C THR A 157 10.76 -6.62 -15.70
N PHE A 158 9.95 -5.59 -15.47
CA PHE A 158 10.36 -4.20 -15.39
C PHE A 158 10.09 -3.65 -13.98
N MET A 159 11.08 -2.98 -13.39
CA MET A 159 10.96 -2.33 -12.09
C MET A 159 11.28 -0.84 -12.22
N THR A 160 10.33 -0.01 -11.78
CA THR A 160 10.52 1.43 -11.66
C THR A 160 10.18 1.88 -10.25
N SER A 161 10.87 2.90 -9.76
CA SER A 161 10.72 3.45 -8.42
C SER A 161 10.85 4.97 -8.48
N SER A 162 10.26 5.65 -7.49
CA SER A 162 10.56 7.06 -7.28
C SER A 162 12.02 7.23 -6.87
N ASP A 163 12.66 8.32 -7.29
CA ASP A 163 14.04 8.64 -6.92
C ASP A 163 14.16 9.15 -5.46
N VAL A 164 13.96 8.22 -4.53
CA VAL A 164 14.06 8.41 -3.09
C VAL A 164 14.71 7.15 -2.51
N ASP A 165 15.77 7.30 -1.72
CA ASP A 165 16.61 6.20 -1.20
C ASP A 165 15.78 5.01 -0.67
N ARG A 166 14.86 5.26 0.27
CA ARG A 166 14.00 4.21 0.85
C ARG A 166 13.17 3.46 -0.19
N CYS A 167 12.77 4.10 -1.28
CA CYS A 167 11.98 3.50 -2.35
C CYS A 167 12.86 2.66 -3.27
N LEU A 168 14.05 3.15 -3.62
CA LEU A 168 15.04 2.40 -4.39
C LEU A 168 15.51 1.14 -3.64
N MET A 169 15.85 1.29 -2.35
CA MET A 169 16.22 0.17 -1.48
C MET A 169 15.09 -0.85 -1.36
N SER A 170 13.84 -0.38 -1.19
CA SER A 170 12.67 -1.24 -1.13
C SER A 170 12.47 -2.04 -2.41
N ALA A 171 12.61 -1.39 -3.58
CA ALA A 171 12.49 -2.07 -4.88
C ALA A 171 13.56 -3.14 -5.08
N GLN A 172 14.81 -2.85 -4.70
CA GLN A 172 15.89 -3.84 -4.73
C GLN A 172 15.62 -5.05 -3.83
N LEU A 173 15.00 -4.85 -2.67
CA LEU A 173 14.67 -5.93 -1.74
C LEU A 173 13.50 -6.79 -2.24
N VAL A 174 12.49 -6.17 -2.85
CA VAL A 174 11.42 -6.91 -3.55
C VAL A 174 12.03 -7.77 -4.66
N LEU A 175 12.94 -7.22 -5.46
CA LEU A 175 13.64 -7.98 -6.50
C LEU A 175 14.51 -9.10 -5.93
N ALA A 176 15.19 -8.88 -4.80
CA ALA A 176 15.98 -9.91 -4.12
C ALA A 176 15.11 -11.07 -3.61
N GLY A 177 13.90 -10.79 -3.10
CA GLY A 177 12.94 -11.83 -2.70
C GLY A 177 12.26 -12.50 -3.89
N LEU A 178 12.06 -11.77 -5.00
CA LEU A 178 11.43 -12.26 -6.21
C LEU A 178 12.38 -13.11 -7.06
N TYR A 179 13.66 -12.75 -7.16
CA TYR A 179 14.66 -13.37 -8.03
C TYR A 179 15.95 -13.72 -7.28
N PRO A 180 15.93 -14.72 -6.38
CA PRO A 180 17.16 -15.29 -5.84
C PRO A 180 18.06 -15.77 -6.99
N ALA A 181 19.37 -15.75 -6.79
CA ALA A 181 20.30 -16.13 -7.85
C ALA A 181 20.23 -17.65 -8.09
N ARG A 182 19.88 -18.07 -9.30
CA ARG A 182 19.69 -19.49 -9.66
C ARG A 182 20.38 -19.84 -10.97
N GLY A 183 20.84 -21.09 -11.07
CA GLY A 183 21.45 -21.64 -12.28
C GLY A 183 22.57 -20.76 -12.83
N THR A 184 22.44 -20.34 -14.08
CA THR A 184 23.44 -19.50 -14.78
C THR A 184 23.54 -18.07 -14.27
N GLN A 185 22.59 -17.61 -13.44
CA GLN A 185 22.60 -16.27 -12.83
C GLN A 185 23.33 -16.22 -11.49
N VAL A 186 23.83 -17.37 -10.98
CA VAL A 186 24.71 -17.40 -9.81
C VAL A 186 26.09 -16.87 -10.20
N TRP A 187 26.33 -15.58 -9.93
CA TRP A 187 27.62 -14.94 -10.15
C TRP A 187 28.56 -15.06 -8.93
N ASN A 188 28.00 -15.28 -7.74
CA ASN A 188 28.73 -15.50 -6.49
C ASN A 188 28.06 -16.62 -5.68
N PRO A 189 28.72 -17.79 -5.49
CA PRO A 189 28.14 -18.92 -4.76
C PRO A 189 27.85 -18.66 -3.28
N SER A 190 28.46 -17.63 -2.67
CA SER A 190 28.26 -17.28 -1.26
C SER A 190 27.20 -16.19 -1.06
N LEU A 191 26.55 -15.72 -2.13
CA LEU A 191 25.61 -14.62 -2.09
C LEU A 191 24.37 -14.96 -2.94
N ASP A 192 23.25 -15.25 -2.27
CA ASP A 192 21.95 -15.52 -2.92
C ASP A 192 21.26 -14.21 -3.34
N TRP A 193 21.95 -13.44 -4.19
CA TRP A 193 21.49 -12.17 -4.73
C TRP A 193 22.10 -11.94 -6.10
N GLN A 194 21.35 -11.28 -6.98
CA GLN A 194 21.81 -10.84 -8.28
C GLN A 194 21.43 -9.38 -8.54
N PRO A 195 22.26 -8.61 -9.27
CA PRO A 195 21.91 -7.25 -9.65
C PRO A 195 20.79 -7.24 -10.67
N ILE A 196 19.66 -6.62 -10.31
CA ILE A 196 18.53 -6.38 -11.23
C ILE A 196 18.30 -4.87 -11.32
N PRO A 197 18.18 -4.29 -12.53
CA PRO A 197 17.95 -2.85 -12.70
C PRO A 197 16.66 -2.36 -12.01
N VAL A 198 16.78 -1.24 -11.30
CA VAL A 198 15.66 -0.44 -10.82
C VAL A 198 15.75 0.91 -11.51
N HIS A 199 14.76 1.25 -12.31
CA HIS A 199 14.70 2.53 -13.01
C HIS A 199 14.07 3.60 -12.10
N SER A 200 14.49 4.84 -12.27
CA SER A 200 13.87 6.00 -11.61
C SER A 200 13.87 7.21 -12.52
N THR A 201 12.98 8.14 -12.22
CA THR A 201 12.92 9.46 -12.85
C THR A 201 13.34 10.49 -11.81
N ASN A 202 14.13 11.48 -12.22
CA ASN A 202 14.52 12.59 -11.35
C ASN A 202 13.27 13.20 -10.68
N PRO A 203 13.32 13.57 -9.38
CA PRO A 203 12.13 14.02 -8.65
C PRO A 203 11.38 15.15 -9.37
N GLY A 204 12.05 16.23 -9.76
CA GLY A 204 11.41 17.36 -10.48
C GLY A 204 10.87 17.05 -11.90
N GLN A 205 10.98 15.81 -12.35
CA GLN A 205 10.49 15.33 -13.65
C GLN A 205 9.56 14.11 -13.49
N ASP A 206 9.33 13.61 -12.26
CA ASP A 206 8.48 12.45 -12.01
C ASP A 206 7.00 12.84 -12.18
N ASN A 207 6.41 12.46 -13.31
CA ASN A 207 4.98 12.60 -13.63
C ASN A 207 4.24 11.25 -13.59
N LEU A 208 4.78 10.25 -12.87
CA LEU A 208 4.24 8.90 -12.82
C LEU A 208 3.99 8.39 -11.40
N ILE A 209 4.97 8.49 -10.51
CA ILE A 209 4.92 7.87 -9.17
C ILE A 209 4.65 8.92 -8.10
N ARG A 210 5.55 9.91 -7.97
CA ARG A 210 5.42 10.98 -6.97
C ARG A 210 4.66 12.20 -7.48
N MET A 211 4.58 12.37 -8.80
CA MET A 211 3.95 13.53 -9.43
C MET A 211 4.61 14.87 -9.02
N ASP A 212 5.93 14.82 -8.81
CA ASP A 212 6.76 15.97 -8.43
C ASP A 212 7.05 16.90 -9.64
N ALA A 213 6.81 16.45 -10.87
CA ALA A 213 6.90 17.29 -12.07
C ALA A 213 5.95 18.51 -11.98
N PRO A 214 6.38 19.71 -12.42
CA PRO A 214 5.53 20.90 -12.39
C PRO A 214 4.23 20.73 -13.18
N CYS A 215 3.09 20.89 -12.51
CA CYS A 215 1.76 20.85 -13.11
C CYS A 215 0.97 22.13 -12.78
N PRO A 216 1.08 23.21 -13.59
CA PRO A 216 0.36 24.45 -13.33
C PRO A 216 -1.15 24.28 -13.24
N ALA A 217 -1.71 23.32 -13.99
CA ALA A 217 -3.13 22.99 -13.92
C ALA A 217 -3.52 22.41 -12.55
N TYR A 218 -2.75 21.45 -12.03
CA TYR A 218 -3.01 20.87 -10.71
C TYR A 218 -2.82 21.92 -9.61
N SER A 219 -1.75 22.71 -9.65
CA SER A 219 -1.49 23.77 -8.67
C SER A 219 -2.67 24.76 -8.59
N LYS A 220 -3.26 25.12 -9.73
CA LYS A 220 -4.44 25.98 -9.77
C LYS A 220 -5.66 25.33 -9.09
N GLU A 221 -5.97 24.08 -9.45
CA GLU A 221 -7.11 23.35 -8.85
C GLU A 221 -6.91 23.10 -7.35
N TYR A 222 -5.68 22.80 -6.94
CA TYR A 222 -5.29 22.64 -5.55
C TYR A 222 -5.52 23.91 -4.74
N GLU A 223 -5.07 25.07 -5.25
CA GLU A 223 -5.30 26.36 -4.58
C GLU A 223 -6.78 26.73 -4.49
N LEU A 224 -7.58 26.39 -5.51
CA LEU A 224 -9.03 26.57 -5.43
C LEU A 224 -9.66 25.67 -4.35
N ALA A 225 -9.21 24.42 -4.25
CA ALA A 225 -9.72 23.46 -3.29
C ALA A 225 -9.38 23.83 -1.84
N ILE A 226 -8.11 24.16 -1.55
CA ILE A 226 -7.66 24.48 -0.20
C ILE A 226 -8.17 25.83 0.32
N ASN A 227 -8.46 26.77 -0.58
CA ASN A 227 -9.05 28.06 -0.22
C ASN A 227 -10.59 28.06 -0.30
N SER A 228 -11.22 26.91 -0.58
CA SER A 228 -12.67 26.79 -0.60
C SER A 228 -13.28 27.02 0.80
N SER A 229 -14.52 27.52 0.84
CA SER A 229 -15.23 27.73 2.10
C SER A 229 -15.38 26.44 2.91
N VAL A 230 -15.49 25.29 2.25
CA VAL A 230 -15.56 23.97 2.90
C VAL A 230 -14.29 23.70 3.72
N ILE A 231 -13.12 23.88 3.10
CA ILE A 231 -11.84 23.63 3.79
C ILE A 231 -11.53 24.71 4.82
N GLN A 232 -11.89 25.96 4.55
CA GLN A 232 -11.71 27.06 5.50
C GLN A 232 -12.58 26.85 6.75
N ASN A 233 -13.85 26.46 6.58
CA ASN A 233 -14.73 26.15 7.71
C ASN A 233 -14.23 24.94 8.50
N PHE A 234 -13.83 23.87 7.81
CA PHE A 234 -13.24 22.69 8.47
C PHE A 234 -11.98 23.05 9.27
N THR A 235 -11.11 23.90 8.71
CA THR A 235 -9.90 24.38 9.39
C THR A 235 -10.24 25.18 10.64
N GLN A 236 -11.28 26.03 10.59
CA GLN A 236 -11.75 26.80 11.74
C GLN A 236 -12.38 25.91 12.83
N GLU A 237 -13.15 24.91 12.44
CA GLU A 237 -13.73 23.92 13.35
C GLU A 237 -12.65 23.11 14.11
N HIS A 238 -11.47 22.94 13.50
CA HIS A 238 -10.31 22.25 14.07
C HIS A 238 -9.18 23.20 14.50
N ALA A 239 -9.50 24.47 14.76
CA ALA A 239 -8.51 25.50 15.14
C ALA A 239 -7.72 25.14 16.41
N ASP A 240 -8.29 24.32 17.29
CA ASP A 240 -7.61 23.80 18.49
C ASP A 240 -6.38 22.96 18.14
N VAL A 241 -6.47 22.10 17.12
CA VAL A 241 -5.35 21.27 16.64
C VAL A 241 -4.20 22.16 16.19
N PHE A 242 -4.48 23.14 15.33
CA PHE A 242 -3.47 24.06 14.82
C PHE A 242 -2.84 24.89 15.94
N ARG A 243 -3.65 25.42 16.87
CA ARG A 243 -3.15 26.17 18.02
C ARG A 243 -2.19 25.33 18.86
N ILE A 244 -2.57 24.10 19.21
CA ILE A 244 -1.73 23.19 20.01
C ILE A 244 -0.42 22.90 19.28
N LEU A 245 -0.46 22.61 17.98
CA LEU A 245 0.75 22.39 17.19
C LEU A 245 1.71 23.59 17.25
N ASN A 246 1.19 24.82 17.07
CA ASN A 246 2.02 26.03 17.13
C ASN A 246 2.61 26.26 18.52
N GLU A 247 1.83 26.03 19.59
CA GLU A 247 2.32 26.10 20.98
C GLU A 247 3.49 25.13 21.23
N GLN A 248 3.53 24.02 20.50
CA GLN A 248 4.56 22.98 20.58
C GLN A 248 5.68 23.15 19.54
N GLY A 249 5.76 24.32 18.88
CA GLY A 249 6.82 24.64 17.94
C GLY A 249 6.62 24.06 16.54
N TRP A 250 5.46 23.49 16.23
CA TRP A 250 5.10 23.03 14.89
C TRP A 250 4.28 24.10 14.16
N PRO A 251 4.85 24.81 13.16
CA PRO A 251 4.16 25.90 12.48
C PRO A 251 3.11 25.36 11.50
N ALA A 252 1.88 25.16 11.96
CA ALA A 252 0.76 24.73 11.14
C ALA A 252 -0.41 25.72 11.22
N THR A 253 -0.77 26.31 10.09
CA THR A 253 -1.95 27.18 9.92
C THR A 253 -2.96 26.60 8.93
N ARG A 254 -2.58 25.56 8.20
CA ARG A 254 -3.37 24.92 7.14
C ARG A 254 -3.31 23.40 7.23
N ILE A 255 -4.35 22.75 6.71
CA ILE A 255 -4.50 21.29 6.73
C ILE A 255 -3.39 20.55 5.96
N ASP A 256 -2.67 21.21 5.05
CA ASP A 256 -1.54 20.65 4.28
C ASP A 256 -0.23 20.55 5.09
N GLN A 257 -0.16 21.16 6.28
CA GLN A 257 1.03 21.21 7.13
C GLN A 257 1.04 20.18 8.27
N ILE A 258 0.02 19.32 8.34
CA ILE A 258 -0.18 18.39 9.46
C ILE A 258 0.28 16.95 9.17
N HIS A 259 0.60 16.61 7.91
CA HIS A 259 1.05 15.25 7.55
C HIS A 259 2.31 14.85 8.34
N GLY A 260 3.27 15.76 8.47
CA GLY A 260 4.54 15.48 9.15
C GLY A 260 4.37 15.10 10.62
N VAL A 261 3.47 15.76 11.36
CA VAL A 261 3.29 15.48 12.79
C VAL A 261 2.60 14.14 13.01
N TYR A 262 1.57 13.82 12.23
CA TYR A 262 0.88 12.53 12.34
C TYR A 262 1.82 11.38 11.96
N ASP A 263 2.62 11.54 10.89
CA ASP A 263 3.61 10.54 10.47
C ASP A 263 4.68 10.31 11.55
N SER A 264 5.16 11.38 12.18
CA SER A 264 6.20 11.29 13.22
C SER A 264 5.68 10.56 14.46
N PHE A 265 4.52 10.97 14.99
CA PHE A 265 3.90 10.30 16.14
C PHE A 265 3.58 8.83 15.88
N LYS A 266 3.09 8.51 14.67
CA LYS A 266 2.81 7.13 14.30
C LYS A 266 4.08 6.27 14.28
N ILE A 267 5.19 6.80 13.78
CA ILE A 267 6.47 6.09 13.74
C ILE A 267 7.06 5.95 15.14
N GLU A 268 7.04 7.00 15.94
CA GLU A 268 7.51 7.00 17.33
C GLU A 268 6.74 5.97 18.18
N GLU A 269 5.40 6.00 18.11
CA GLU A 269 4.52 5.03 18.79
C GLU A 269 4.81 3.60 18.32
N SER A 270 5.01 3.38 17.02
CA SER A 270 5.33 2.06 16.47
C SER A 270 6.68 1.50 16.94
N ARG A 271 7.55 2.37 17.50
CA ARG A 271 8.83 2.00 18.12
C ARG A 271 8.75 1.87 19.64
N GLY A 272 7.57 2.05 20.21
CA GLY A 272 7.38 2.09 21.65
C GLY A 272 8.02 3.31 22.31
N LEU A 273 8.24 4.39 21.55
CA LEU A 273 8.64 5.68 22.13
C LEU A 273 7.42 6.33 22.78
N VAL A 274 7.68 7.05 23.88
CA VAL A 274 6.63 7.75 24.61
C VAL A 274 6.36 9.07 23.89
N LEU A 275 5.13 9.28 23.45
CA LEU A 275 4.72 10.55 22.88
C LEU A 275 4.58 11.61 23.99
N PRO A 276 4.80 12.90 23.69
CA PRO A 276 4.56 13.97 24.65
C PRO A 276 3.12 13.98 25.18
N ASP A 277 2.92 14.32 26.46
CA ASP A 277 1.59 14.30 27.10
C ASP A 277 0.53 15.09 26.33
N TRP A 278 0.92 16.24 25.76
CA TRP A 278 0.01 17.09 24.98
C TRP A 278 -0.50 16.40 23.71
N ALA A 279 0.25 15.45 23.14
CA ALA A 279 -0.12 14.74 21.93
C ALA A 279 -1.43 13.97 22.12
N THR A 280 -1.71 13.46 23.33
CA THR A 280 -2.96 12.75 23.66
C THR A 280 -4.23 13.57 23.40
N SER A 281 -4.13 14.89 23.37
CA SER A 281 -5.27 15.79 23.12
C SER A 281 -5.65 15.90 21.63
N ILE A 282 -4.78 15.48 20.72
CA ILE A 282 -4.95 15.61 19.26
C ILE A 282 -4.63 14.33 18.46
N TYR A 283 -3.77 13.45 18.98
CA TYR A 283 -3.37 12.18 18.38
C TYR A 283 -4.09 11.02 19.09
N PRO A 284 -4.57 9.99 18.37
CA PRO A 284 -4.49 9.87 16.91
C PRO A 284 -5.68 10.52 16.19
N ASP A 285 -6.85 10.61 16.81
CA ASP A 285 -8.11 10.74 16.07
C ASP A 285 -8.34 12.13 15.45
N LYS A 286 -8.06 13.24 16.15
CA LYS A 286 -8.25 14.58 15.59
C LYS A 286 -7.28 14.82 14.43
N LEU A 287 -5.99 14.51 14.62
CA LEU A 287 -4.99 14.61 13.57
C LEU A 287 -5.32 13.71 12.38
N ARG A 288 -5.82 12.48 12.61
CA ARG A 288 -6.27 11.59 11.55
C ARG A 288 -7.39 12.20 10.72
N GLY A 289 -8.41 12.78 11.35
CA GLY A 289 -9.52 13.42 10.64
C GLY A 289 -9.07 14.58 9.75
N VAL A 290 -8.15 15.42 10.26
CA VAL A 290 -7.55 16.50 9.47
C VAL A 290 -6.71 15.94 8.30
N LEU A 291 -5.96 14.86 8.53
CA LEU A 291 -5.11 14.23 7.51
C LEU A 291 -5.94 13.60 6.39
N GLU A 292 -6.97 12.84 6.74
CA GLU A 292 -7.86 12.21 5.78
C GLU A 292 -8.61 13.26 4.95
N THR A 293 -8.99 14.38 5.57
CA THR A 293 -9.61 15.51 4.86
C THR A 293 -8.64 16.16 3.86
N TYR A 294 -7.39 16.38 4.27
CA TYR A 294 -6.33 16.86 3.37
C TYR A 294 -6.11 15.92 2.19
N GLU A 295 -5.98 14.61 2.44
CA GLU A 295 -5.77 13.62 1.37
C GLU A 295 -6.97 13.52 0.42
N ALA A 296 -8.19 13.53 0.96
CA ALA A 296 -9.40 13.52 0.14
C ALA A 296 -9.53 14.78 -0.73
N MET A 297 -9.14 15.94 -0.19
CA MET A 297 -9.17 17.23 -0.89
C MET A 297 -8.23 17.22 -2.12
N ARG A 298 -7.03 16.64 -2.00
CA ARG A 298 -6.03 16.55 -3.09
C ARG A 298 -6.53 15.80 -4.34
N VAL A 299 -7.57 14.99 -4.19
CA VAL A 299 -8.16 14.18 -5.25
C VAL A 299 -9.67 14.39 -5.35
N HIS A 300 -10.19 15.53 -4.91
CA HIS A 300 -11.63 15.75 -4.77
C HIS A 300 -12.38 15.74 -6.12
N THR A 301 -11.81 16.37 -7.16
CA THR A 301 -12.46 16.49 -8.47
C THR A 301 -11.95 15.45 -9.48
N PRO A 302 -12.73 15.07 -10.51
CA PRO A 302 -12.25 14.21 -11.60
C PRO A 302 -11.01 14.79 -12.30
N LEU A 303 -10.93 16.11 -12.42
CA LEU A 303 -9.77 16.79 -13.01
C LEU A 303 -8.53 16.64 -12.10
N MET A 304 -8.65 16.89 -10.80
CA MET A 304 -7.54 16.71 -9.86
C MET A 304 -7.04 15.27 -9.86
N LYS A 305 -7.95 14.28 -9.83
CA LYS A 305 -7.59 12.86 -9.96
C LYS A 305 -6.78 12.60 -11.23
N LYS A 306 -7.28 13.05 -12.38
CA LYS A 306 -6.58 12.89 -13.67
C LYS A 306 -5.18 13.52 -13.63
N LEU A 307 -5.01 14.68 -13.01
CA LEU A 307 -3.75 15.41 -12.98
C LEU A 307 -2.73 14.88 -11.95
N ILE A 308 -3.15 14.17 -10.91
CA ILE A 308 -2.26 13.62 -9.88
C ILE A 308 -2.15 12.08 -9.90
N SER A 309 -2.95 11.38 -10.70
CA SER A 309 -2.82 9.93 -10.87
C SER A 309 -2.75 9.48 -12.33
N GLY A 310 -2.82 10.43 -13.28
CA GLY A 310 -2.64 10.19 -14.70
C GLY A 310 -1.33 10.80 -15.17
N GLN A 311 -0.63 10.09 -16.05
CA GLN A 311 0.55 10.63 -16.72
C GLN A 311 0.12 11.74 -17.69
N TYR A 312 0.85 12.85 -17.70
CA TYR A 312 0.63 14.00 -18.59
C TYR A 312 1.94 14.52 -19.18
#